data_AF-A0A0F9EXJ3-F1
#
_entry.id   AF-A0A0F9EXJ3-F1
#
_cell.length_a   1.000
_cell.length_b   1.000
_cell.length_c   1.000
_cell.angle_alpha   90.00
_cell.angle_beta   90.00
_cell.angle_gamma   90.00
#
_symmetry.space_group_name_H-M   'P 1'
#
loop_
_entity.id
_entity.type
_entity.pdbx_description
1 polymer ?
#
loop_
_entity_poly.entity_id
_entity_poly.type
_entity_poly.pdbx_seq_one_letter_code
_entity_poly.pdbx_strand_id
1 'polypeptide(L)'
;MTSIYEDREGVLWIGTVAGGIHKLDMRKRHFIHYQENPGSPNGLSSNNVRSIYEDREGMLWIGTKGGLDRYDRDENLWYHYQNDPFDPQSLSHNFVRVIYQDRAGAIWIGTSGGLDRFDQETERFIHYIN
;
A
#
# COMPACT_ATOMS: atom_id res chain seq x y z
N MET A 1 8.01 -8.89 11.95
CA MET A 1 7.75 -9.11 10.51
C MET A 1 6.27 -9.41 10.37
N THR A 2 5.56 -8.68 9.52
CA THR A 2 4.10 -8.83 9.30
C THR A 2 3.78 -9.27 7.89
N SER A 3 4.64 -8.91 6.93
CA SER A 3 4.58 -9.32 5.54
C SER A 3 5.98 -9.44 4.96
N ILE A 4 6.11 -10.27 3.94
CA ILE A 4 7.31 -10.41 3.11
C ILE A 4 6.84 -10.56 1.66
N TYR A 5 7.48 -9.84 0.75
CA TYR A 5 7.18 -9.88 -0.68
C TYR A 5 8.48 -9.80 -1.49
N GLU A 6 8.66 -10.66 -2.48
CA GLU A 6 9.75 -10.55 -3.45
C GLU A 6 9.16 -10.02 -4.76
N ASP A 7 9.68 -8.89 -5.23
CA ASP A 7 9.22 -8.28 -6.48
C ASP A 7 9.87 -8.94 -7.70
N ARG A 8 9.39 -8.55 -8.89
CA ARG A 8 9.87 -9.10 -10.17
C ARG A 8 11.35 -8.83 -10.45
N GLU A 9 11.97 -7.89 -9.77
CA GLU A 9 13.41 -7.59 -9.91
C GLU A 9 14.29 -8.39 -8.93
N GLY A 10 13.67 -9.23 -8.08
CA GLY A 10 14.34 -10.01 -7.05
C GLY A 10 14.70 -9.16 -5.81
N VAL A 11 14.00 -8.04 -5.60
CA VAL A 11 14.15 -7.22 -4.41
C VAL A 11 13.12 -7.66 -3.37
N LEU A 12 13.59 -7.79 -2.13
CA LEU A 12 12.77 -8.29 -1.04
C LEU A 12 12.24 -7.12 -0.18
N TRP A 13 10.93 -7.06 -0.03
CA TRP A 13 10.18 -6.04 0.71
C TRP A 13 9.63 -6.65 2.00
N ILE A 14 10.03 -6.11 3.15
CA ILE A 14 9.66 -6.62 4.47
C ILE A 14 8.82 -5.58 5.21
N GLY A 15 7.57 -5.92 5.49
CA GLY A 15 6.70 -5.13 6.35
C GLY A 15 6.93 -5.44 7.83
N THR A 16 6.85 -4.39 8.65
CA THR A 16 7.02 -4.50 10.10
C THR A 16 5.87 -3.86 10.87
N VAL A 17 5.71 -4.25 12.14
CA VAL A 17 4.61 -3.77 13.01
C VAL A 17 4.77 -2.28 13.37
N ALA A 18 6.00 -1.79 13.48
CA ALA A 18 6.29 -0.45 13.97
C ALA A 18 7.49 0.22 13.30
N GLY A 19 8.16 -0.47 12.38
CA GLY A 19 9.37 0.03 11.73
C GLY A 19 9.15 0.48 10.29
N GLY A 20 7.95 0.35 9.70
CA GLY A 20 7.73 0.61 8.27
C GLY A 20 8.19 -0.55 7.38
N ILE A 21 8.78 -0.21 6.23
CA ILE A 21 9.22 -1.15 5.20
C ILE A 21 10.75 -1.18 5.08
N HIS A 22 11.32 -2.39 5.08
CA HIS A 22 12.68 -2.61 4.64
C HIS A 22 12.69 -3.18 3.21
N LYS A 23 13.35 -2.47 2.30
CA LYS A 23 13.67 -2.94 0.94
C LYS A 23 15.11 -3.46 0.94
N LEU A 24 15.29 -4.70 0.56
CA LEU A 24 16.57 -5.39 0.51
C LEU A 24 16.86 -5.85 -0.92
N ASP A 25 17.77 -5.14 -1.59
CA ASP A 25 18.37 -5.60 -2.84
C ASP A 25 19.48 -6.60 -2.50
N MET A 26 19.17 -7.89 -2.64
CA MET A 26 20.10 -8.98 -2.32
C MET A 26 21.33 -9.01 -3.24
N ARG A 27 21.25 -8.44 -4.45
CA ARG A 27 22.33 -8.44 -5.44
C ARG A 27 23.34 -7.32 -5.15
N LYS A 28 22.84 -6.15 -4.74
CA LYS A 28 23.65 -4.98 -4.42
C LYS A 28 23.96 -4.84 -2.94
N ARG A 29 23.39 -5.68 -2.08
CA ARG A 29 23.40 -5.56 -0.60
C ARG A 29 22.97 -4.17 -0.13
N HIS A 30 22.01 -3.59 -0.85
CA HIS A 30 21.54 -2.24 -0.58
C HIS A 30 20.25 -2.31 0.23
N PHE A 31 20.21 -1.56 1.33
CA PHE A 31 19.06 -1.48 2.23
C PHE A 31 18.44 -0.10 2.11
N ILE A 32 17.16 -0.04 1.74
CA ILE A 32 16.38 1.19 1.78
C ILE A 32 15.29 1.01 2.83
N HIS A 33 15.12 2.04 3.66
CA HIS A 33 14.15 2.06 4.73
C HIS A 33 13.12 3.14 4.45
N TYR A 34 11.86 2.74 4.30
CA TYR A 34 10.74 3.68 4.19
C TYR A 34 9.96 3.70 5.50
N GLN A 35 9.75 4.91 6.02
CA GLN A 35 9.02 5.17 7.26
C GLN A 35 7.98 6.26 7.04
N GLU A 36 7.06 6.35 7.99
CA GLU A 36 6.21 7.50 8.16
C GLU A 36 7.05 8.75 8.42
N ASN A 37 6.79 9.80 7.64
CA ASN A 37 7.41 11.10 7.81
C ASN A 37 6.33 12.20 7.76
N PRO A 38 5.87 12.69 8.92
CA PRO A 38 4.80 13.69 8.98
C PRO A 38 5.08 15.01 8.24
N GLY A 39 6.35 15.30 7.93
CA GLY A 39 6.77 16.51 7.21
C GLY A 39 7.01 16.31 5.71
N SER A 40 6.73 15.13 5.16
CA SER A 40 7.07 14.77 3.78
C SER A 40 5.94 13.97 3.13
N PRO A 41 5.55 14.30 1.89
CA PRO A 41 4.65 13.45 1.11
C PRO A 41 5.34 12.16 0.63
N ASN A 42 6.66 12.04 0.81
CA ASN A 42 7.40 10.82 0.51
C ASN A 42 7.48 9.95 1.76
N GLY A 43 7.02 8.71 1.67
CA GLY A 43 7.08 7.73 2.75
C GLY A 43 5.78 6.98 2.95
N LEU A 44 5.60 6.39 4.12
CA LEU A 44 4.39 5.61 4.45
C LEU A 44 3.37 6.47 5.19
N SER A 45 2.08 6.21 5.01
CA SER A 45 1.03 6.80 5.85
C SER A 45 1.10 6.30 7.30
N SER A 46 1.70 5.13 7.53
CA SER A 46 1.97 4.62 8.88
C SER A 46 3.10 3.60 8.88
N ASN A 47 3.90 3.62 9.95
CA ASN A 47 4.93 2.59 10.19
C ASN A 47 4.37 1.19 10.50
N ASN A 48 3.05 1.06 10.72
CA ASN A 48 2.40 -0.23 10.95
C ASN A 48 1.93 -0.84 9.63
N VAL A 49 2.82 -1.58 8.99
CA VAL A 49 2.58 -2.21 7.68
C VAL A 49 1.95 -3.59 7.87
N ARG A 50 0.86 -3.87 7.17
CA ARG A 50 0.14 -5.16 7.22
C ARG A 50 0.21 -5.96 5.94
N SER A 51 0.24 -5.29 4.79
CA SER A 51 0.27 -5.94 3.49
C SER A 51 1.12 -5.14 2.52
N ILE A 52 1.80 -5.86 1.64
CA ILE A 52 2.55 -5.31 0.51
C ILE A 52 2.15 -6.16 -0.69
N TYR A 53 1.81 -5.52 -1.79
CA TYR A 53 1.37 -6.18 -3.01
C TYR A 53 1.89 -5.42 -4.23
N GLU A 54 2.51 -6.11 -5.18
CA GLU A 54 2.86 -5.54 -6.48
C GLU A 54 1.77 -5.90 -7.49
N ASP A 55 1.22 -4.89 -8.16
CA ASP A 55 0.26 -5.13 -9.23
C ASP A 55 0.93 -5.53 -10.55
N ARG A 56 0.12 -5.79 -11.57
CA ARG A 56 0.62 -6.23 -12.88
C ARG A 56 1.48 -5.18 -13.58
N GLU A 57 1.29 -3.91 -13.25
CA GLU A 57 1.98 -2.75 -13.81
C GLU A 57 3.28 -2.43 -13.06
N GLY A 58 3.53 -3.09 -11.92
CA GLY A 58 4.74 -2.92 -11.12
C GLY A 58 4.60 -1.90 -10.00
N MET A 59 3.40 -1.33 -9.81
CA MET A 59 3.12 -0.43 -8.69
C MET A 59 3.08 -1.23 -7.40
N LEU A 60 3.71 -0.67 -6.35
CA LEU A 60 3.65 -1.25 -5.02
C LEU A 60 2.51 -0.65 -4.24
N TRP A 61 1.65 -1.51 -3.74
CA TRP A 61 0.53 -1.18 -2.87
C TRP A 61 0.86 -1.63 -1.46
N ILE A 62 0.74 -0.72 -0.50
CA ILE A 62 1.12 -0.95 0.89
C ILE A 62 -0.09 -0.64 1.79
N GLY A 63 -0.59 -1.67 2.46
CA GLY A 63 -1.66 -1.52 3.43
C GLY A 63 -1.11 -1.29 4.82
N THR A 64 -1.49 -0.19 5.45
CA THR A 64 -1.03 0.20 6.79
C THR A 64 -2.18 0.38 7.78
N LYS A 65 -1.89 0.74 9.03
CA LYS A 65 -2.93 1.24 9.96
C LYS A 65 -3.42 2.65 9.61
N GLY A 66 -2.64 3.42 8.87
CA GLY A 66 -2.91 4.82 8.54
C GLY A 66 -3.63 5.01 7.20
N GLY A 67 -3.73 3.97 6.38
CA GLY A 67 -4.35 4.03 5.06
C GLY A 67 -3.71 3.05 4.07
N LEU A 68 -4.00 3.27 2.80
CA LEU A 68 -3.38 2.60 1.66
C LEU A 68 -2.35 3.56 1.04
N ASP A 69 -1.12 3.09 0.87
CA ASP A 69 -0.09 3.79 0.12
C ASP A 69 0.12 3.10 -1.24
N ARG A 70 0.33 3.88 -2.30
CA ARG A 70 0.78 3.40 -3.61
C ARG A 70 2.13 4.04 -3.91
N TYR A 71 3.11 3.23 -4.30
CA TYR A 71 4.45 3.68 -4.64
C TYR A 71 4.77 3.30 -6.08
N ASP A 72 4.98 4.32 -6.90
CA ASP A 72 5.60 4.21 -8.21
C ASP A 72 7.12 4.23 -8.03
N ARG A 73 7.75 3.09 -8.30
CA ARG A 73 9.20 2.91 -8.14
C ARG A 73 10.01 3.58 -9.25
N ASP A 74 9.43 3.73 -10.43
CA ASP A 74 10.11 4.24 -11.62
C ASP A 74 10.17 5.76 -11.57
N GLU A 75 9.07 6.39 -11.15
CA GLU A 75 8.99 7.84 -10.95
C GLU A 75 9.38 8.28 -9.53
N ASN A 76 9.51 7.32 -8.61
CA ASN A 76 9.75 7.56 -7.19
C ASN A 76 8.66 8.45 -6.55
N LEU A 77 7.39 8.18 -6.89
CA LEU A 77 6.23 8.92 -6.41
C LEU A 77 5.40 8.11 -5.41
N TRP A 78 4.91 8.79 -4.38
CA TRP A 78 4.06 8.22 -3.34
C TRP A 78 2.66 8.84 -3.41
N TYR A 79 1.65 7.99 -3.30
CA TYR A 79 0.25 8.37 -3.23
C TYR A 79 -0.36 7.79 -1.96
N HIS A 80 -1.17 8.58 -1.27
CA HIS A 80 -1.79 8.21 -0.01
C HIS A 80 -3.30 8.26 -0.12
N TYR A 81 -3.95 7.17 0.24
CA TYR A 81 -5.40 7.05 0.28
C TYR A 81 -5.85 6.75 1.71
N GLN A 82 -6.59 7.69 2.27
CA GLN A 82 -7.12 7.62 3.62
C GLN A 82 -8.65 7.75 3.58
N ASN A 83 -9.29 7.35 4.67
CA ASN A 83 -10.68 7.60 4.92
C ASN A 83 -10.88 9.09 5.23
N ASP A 84 -11.71 9.72 4.42
CA ASP A 84 -12.25 11.05 4.66
C ASP A 84 -13.76 10.92 4.93
N PRO A 85 -14.23 11.19 6.16
CA PRO A 85 -15.65 11.15 6.51
C PRO A 85 -16.56 12.05 5.67
N PHE A 86 -15.99 13.04 4.96
CA PHE A 86 -16.72 13.97 4.10
C PHE A 86 -16.67 13.59 2.61
N ASP A 87 -15.88 12.56 2.24
CA ASP A 87 -15.79 12.06 0.89
C ASP A 87 -16.18 10.56 0.84
N PRO A 88 -17.40 10.23 0.39
CA PRO A 88 -17.88 8.84 0.31
C PRO A 88 -17.19 8.02 -0.79
N GLN A 89 -16.25 8.60 -1.54
CA GLN A 89 -15.42 7.93 -2.53
C GLN A 89 -13.95 7.80 -2.08
N SER A 90 -13.64 8.22 -0.85
CA SER A 90 -12.37 7.96 -0.17
C SER A 90 -12.30 6.51 0.34
N LEU A 91 -11.22 6.07 0.99
CA LEU A 91 -11.11 4.70 1.50
C LEU A 91 -12.15 4.43 2.61
N SER A 92 -12.79 3.26 2.67
CA SER A 92 -13.83 3.00 3.69
C SER A 92 -13.31 3.04 5.14
N HIS A 93 -12.05 2.65 5.35
CA HIS A 93 -11.41 2.66 6.68
C HIS A 93 -9.88 2.59 6.56
N ASN A 94 -9.16 3.38 7.37
CA ASN A 94 -7.69 3.49 7.30
C ASN A 94 -6.93 2.19 7.59
N PHE A 95 -7.49 1.33 8.44
CA PHE A 95 -6.82 0.07 8.77
C PHE A 95 -6.96 -0.97 7.65
N VAL A 96 -6.02 -0.93 6.70
CA VAL A 96 -5.90 -1.84 5.56
C VAL A 96 -5.21 -3.14 5.98
N ARG A 97 -5.83 -4.28 5.68
CA ARG A 97 -5.36 -5.61 6.10
C ARG A 97 -4.84 -6.45 4.95
N VAL A 98 -5.46 -6.35 3.78
CA VAL A 98 -5.14 -7.15 2.61
C VAL A 98 -5.37 -6.35 1.34
N ILE A 99 -4.53 -6.60 0.34
CA ILE A 99 -4.62 -6.02 -1.00
C ILE A 99 -4.53 -7.17 -2.00
N TYR A 100 -5.33 -7.12 -3.05
CA TYR A 100 -5.35 -8.15 -4.09
C TYR A 100 -5.77 -7.58 -5.43
N GLN A 101 -5.11 -8.00 -6.52
CA GLN A 101 -5.58 -7.71 -7.88
C GLN A 101 -6.27 -8.93 -8.48
N ASP A 102 -7.50 -8.75 -8.97
CA ASP A 102 -8.23 -9.84 -9.61
C ASP A 102 -7.79 -10.11 -11.05
N ARG A 103 -8.46 -11.06 -11.71
CA ARG A 103 -8.11 -11.45 -13.08
C ARG A 103 -8.40 -10.36 -14.11
N ALA A 104 -9.43 -9.56 -13.88
CA ALA A 104 -9.82 -8.44 -14.73
C ALA A 104 -8.92 -7.21 -14.51
N GLY A 105 -8.09 -7.20 -13.46
CA GLY A 105 -7.16 -6.13 -13.15
C GLY A 105 -7.62 -5.20 -12.04
N ALA A 106 -8.81 -5.41 -11.48
CA ALA A 106 -9.31 -4.56 -10.40
C ALA A 106 -8.53 -4.79 -9.10
N ILE A 107 -8.20 -3.69 -8.42
CA ILE A 107 -7.54 -3.72 -7.12
C ILE A 107 -8.59 -3.72 -6.01
N TRP A 108 -8.50 -4.72 -5.15
CA TRP A 108 -9.39 -4.94 -4.01
C TRP A 108 -8.63 -4.72 -2.71
N ILE A 109 -9.25 -3.98 -1.79
CA ILE A 109 -8.66 -3.56 -0.52
C ILE A 109 -9.58 -4.00 0.60
N GLY A 110 -9.13 -4.95 1.41
CA GLY A 110 -9.83 -5.36 2.62
C GLY A 110 -9.43 -4.49 3.79
N THR A 111 -10.37 -3.72 4.32
CA THR A 111 -10.18 -2.84 5.47
C THR A 111 -10.87 -3.42 6.71
N SER A 112 -10.75 -2.73 7.85
CA SER A 112 -11.57 -3.08 9.02
C SER A 112 -13.02 -2.57 8.92
N GLY A 113 -13.32 -1.75 7.91
CA GLY A 113 -14.66 -1.24 7.62
C GLY A 113 -15.41 -2.03 6.55
N GLY A 114 -14.74 -2.93 5.81
CA GLY A 114 -15.37 -3.71 4.75
C GLY A 114 -14.41 -4.02 3.61
N LEU A 115 -14.96 -4.15 2.41
CA LEU A 115 -14.20 -4.35 1.19
C LEU A 115 -14.33 -3.12 0.28
N ASP A 116 -13.21 -2.61 -0.21
CA ASP A 116 -13.16 -1.56 -1.20
C ASP A 116 -12.64 -2.08 -2.54
N ARG A 117 -13.17 -1.56 -3.64
CA ARG A 117 -12.57 -1.69 -4.97
C ARG A 117 -12.04 -0.34 -5.41
N PHE A 118 -10.77 -0.28 -5.78
CA PHE A 118 -10.15 0.92 -6.31
C PHE A 118 -10.40 1.02 -7.82
N ASP A 119 -10.87 2.19 -8.23
CA ASP A 119 -11.06 2.58 -9.62
C ASP A 119 -9.83 3.36 -10.07
N GLN A 120 -9.02 2.76 -10.94
CA GLN A 120 -7.75 3.35 -11.39
C GLN A 120 -7.94 4.57 -12.31
N GLU A 121 -9.07 4.68 -13.01
CA GLU A 121 -9.33 5.80 -13.92
C GLU A 121 -9.68 7.07 -13.16
N THR A 122 -10.42 6.92 -12.07
CA THR A 122 -10.90 8.05 -11.26
C THR A 122 -10.13 8.26 -9.96
N GLU A 123 -9.27 7.31 -9.59
CA GLU A 123 -8.58 7.23 -8.30
C GLU A 123 -9.54 7.26 -7.09
N ARG A 124 -10.71 6.61 -7.24
CA ARG A 124 -11.78 6.56 -6.24
C ARG A 124 -12.05 5.14 -5.74
N PHE A 125 -12.73 5.04 -4.59
CA PHE A 125 -13.10 3.77 -3.99
C PHE A 125 -14.60 3.52 -4.10
N ILE A 126 -14.94 2.27 -4.39
CA ILE A 126 -16.31 1.75 -4.33
C ILE A 126 -16.40 0.80 -3.14
N HIS A 127 -17.35 1.07 -2.25
CA HIS A 127 -17.50 0.34 -1.00
C HIS A 127 -18.46 -0.84 -1.11
N TYR A 128 -18.08 -1.97 -0.52
CA TYR A 128 -18.87 -3.17 -0.35
C TYR A 128 -18.91 -3.50 1.15
N ILE A 129 -19.91 -2.95 1.83
CA ILE A 129 -20.09 -2.99 3.28
C ILE A 129 -21.44 -3.66 3.57
N ASN A 130 -21.48 -4.53 4.60
CA ASN A 130 -22.73 -5.18 5.07
C ASN A 130 -23.41 -4.35 6.15
#